data_AF-A0A9E6VTM2-F1
#
_entry.id   AF-A0A9E6VTM2-F1
#
_cell.length_a   1.000
_cell.length_b   1.000
_cell.length_c   1.000
_cell.angle_alpha   90.00
_cell.angle_beta   90.00
_cell.angle_gamma   90.00
#
_symmetry.space_group_name_H-M   'P 1'
#
loop_
_entity.id
_entity.type
_entity.pdbx_description
1 polymer ?
#
loop_
_entity_poly.entity_id
_entity_poly.type
_entity_poly.pdbx_seq_one_letter_code
_entity_poly.pdbx_strand_id
1 'polypeptide(L)'
;MTDNIELHQENIWRFIDISTRCSFKYFKENISKTNPFSPLLAPFVNNARLYFEQFKRELVIQLSKAINPAPIGIDLRSRFYLMIDRYTNWYSKNIENINSLGRNNVFELMLNIIGDTKAEIEKYFPENTLSEKIFPINIKQQKEDLQQIFSDEEKRYAKDKKRIVAKLNTILEPENKIAFLKNELRVFYEGLQPVTTASSGVIQQFPTFQNKKLFLDRFIETEIQKIENGVNSSPVQKPEHSLREVALFLFYNGEKVDKKNADQLAKKYNHKSGQKLYQLFTFYSSNSNRIQPEETKKKAANKIALLNRVITMLNGAPQAKAKDELKTMTAKNKEYSP
;
A
#
# COMPACT_ATOMS: atom_id res chain seq x y z
N MET A 1 -16.18 -24.03 9.04
CA MET A 1 -17.39 -23.44 9.67
C MET A 1 -16.91 -22.16 10.30
N THR A 2 -17.30 -21.01 9.76
CA THR A 2 -16.84 -19.69 10.24
C THR A 2 -17.46 -19.42 11.60
N ASP A 3 -16.69 -18.85 12.53
CA ASP A 3 -17.18 -18.44 13.85
C ASP A 3 -18.25 -17.34 13.66
N ASN A 4 -19.41 -17.49 14.32
CA ASN A 4 -20.51 -16.51 14.24
C ASN A 4 -20.08 -15.12 14.74
N ILE A 5 -19.12 -15.04 15.67
CA ILE A 5 -18.54 -13.78 16.13
C ILE A 5 -17.74 -13.11 15.01
N GLU A 6 -16.95 -13.89 14.26
CA GLU A 6 -16.16 -13.41 13.13
C GLU A 6 -17.07 -12.93 11.99
N LEU A 7 -18.15 -13.65 11.70
CA LEU A 7 -19.12 -13.25 10.68
C LEU A 7 -19.80 -11.91 11.00
N HIS A 8 -20.18 -11.70 12.27
CA HIS A 8 -20.74 -10.43 12.73
C HIS A 8 -19.73 -9.29 12.64
N GLN A 9 -18.48 -9.55 13.06
CA GLN A 9 -17.38 -8.60 12.94
C GLN A 9 -17.14 -8.19 11.48
N GLU A 10 -17.04 -9.16 10.57
CA GLU A 10 -16.81 -8.91 9.15
C GLU A 10 -17.95 -8.08 8.53
N ASN A 11 -19.20 -8.37 8.90
CA ASN A 11 -20.36 -7.61 8.43
C ASN A 11 -20.32 -6.15 8.87
N ILE A 12 -20.04 -5.88 10.15
CA ILE A 12 -19.87 -4.51 10.66
C ILE A 12 -18.69 -3.81 9.97
N TRP A 13 -17.55 -4.50 9.83
CA TRP A 13 -16.36 -3.92 9.24
C TRP A 13 -16.57 -3.48 7.80
N ARG A 14 -17.15 -4.36 6.97
CA ARG A 14 -17.45 -4.05 5.56
C ARG A 14 -18.44 -2.92 5.42
N PHE A 15 -19.48 -2.89 6.26
CA PHE A 15 -20.43 -1.78 6.28
C PHE A 15 -19.72 -0.44 6.57
N ILE A 16 -18.86 -0.40 7.59
CA ILE A 16 -18.10 0.82 7.96
C ILE A 16 -17.15 1.24 6.83
N ASP A 17 -16.44 0.29 6.21
CA ASP A 17 -15.50 0.60 5.14
C ASP A 17 -16.21 1.23 3.93
N ILE A 18 -17.33 0.65 3.48
CA ILE A 18 -18.13 1.21 2.37
C ILE A 18 -18.70 2.58 2.76
N SER A 19 -19.28 2.69 3.96
CA SER A 19 -19.89 3.93 4.46
C SER A 19 -18.90 5.08 4.50
N THR A 20 -17.66 4.82 4.93
CA THR A 20 -16.63 5.85 5.10
C THR A 20 -15.92 6.25 3.81
N ARG A 21 -16.00 5.43 2.74
CA ARG A 21 -15.33 5.68 1.45
C ARG A 21 -16.26 6.24 0.38
N CYS A 22 -17.52 5.87 0.39
CA CYS A 22 -18.49 6.30 -0.62
C CYS A 22 -19.06 7.69 -0.27
N SER A 23 -19.34 8.50 -1.29
CA SER A 23 -19.94 9.82 -1.08
C SER A 23 -21.43 9.71 -0.76
N PHE A 24 -21.96 10.64 0.06
CA PHE A 24 -23.40 10.72 0.34
C PHE A 24 -24.26 10.91 -0.92
N LYS A 25 -23.70 11.59 -1.93
CA LYS A 25 -24.32 11.74 -3.25
C LYS A 25 -24.64 10.37 -3.87
N TYR A 26 -23.68 9.45 -3.85
CA TYR A 26 -23.88 8.10 -4.35
C TYR A 26 -25.05 7.39 -3.65
N PHE A 27 -25.11 7.46 -2.32
CA PHE A 27 -26.19 6.82 -1.57
C PHE A 27 -27.55 7.42 -1.91
N LYS A 28 -27.62 8.76 -1.99
CA LYS A 28 -28.86 9.48 -2.30
C LYS A 28 -29.41 9.16 -3.70
N GLU A 29 -28.52 9.02 -4.69
CA GLU A 29 -28.91 8.70 -6.08
C GLU A 29 -29.38 7.25 -6.27
N ASN A 30 -29.04 6.34 -5.34
CA ASN A 30 -29.32 4.91 -5.45
C ASN A 30 -30.43 4.41 -4.50
N ILE A 31 -31.06 5.31 -3.74
CA ILE A 31 -32.25 4.99 -2.94
C ILE A 31 -33.50 5.20 -3.81
N SER A 32 -34.39 4.21 -3.83
CA SER A 32 -35.67 4.28 -4.56
C SER A 32 -36.84 3.81 -3.70
N LYS A 33 -38.08 3.99 -4.19
CA LYS A 33 -39.26 3.46 -3.49
C LYS A 33 -39.26 1.93 -3.41
N THR A 34 -38.70 1.26 -4.41
CA THR A 34 -38.61 -0.20 -4.48
C THR A 34 -37.36 -0.75 -3.81
N ASN A 35 -36.34 0.09 -3.62
CA ASN A 35 -35.13 -0.25 -2.90
C ASN A 35 -34.83 0.83 -1.85
N PRO A 36 -35.36 0.69 -0.62
CA PRO A 36 -35.23 1.71 0.41
C PRO A 36 -33.77 1.92 0.85
N PHE A 37 -32.89 0.98 0.53
CA PHE A 37 -31.47 1.01 0.86
C PHE A 37 -30.62 1.06 -0.42
N SER A 38 -29.46 1.69 -0.35
CA SER A 38 -28.49 1.60 -1.46
C SER A 38 -28.15 0.11 -1.72
N PRO A 39 -28.13 -0.38 -2.97
CA PRO A 39 -27.74 -1.76 -3.28
C PRO A 39 -26.40 -2.18 -2.68
N LEU A 40 -25.47 -1.23 -2.48
CA LEU A 40 -24.18 -1.49 -1.84
C LEU A 40 -24.30 -1.79 -0.35
N LEU A 41 -25.26 -1.18 0.34
CA LEU A 41 -25.39 -1.29 1.80
C LEU A 41 -26.48 -2.28 2.21
N ALA A 42 -27.48 -2.51 1.36
CA ALA A 42 -28.63 -3.36 1.66
C ALA A 42 -28.25 -4.77 2.17
N PRO A 43 -27.27 -5.49 1.58
CA PRO A 43 -26.91 -6.83 2.07
C PRO A 43 -26.39 -6.82 3.52
N PHE A 44 -25.68 -5.76 3.91
CA PHE A 44 -25.10 -5.66 5.26
C PHE A 44 -26.17 -5.33 6.29
N VAL A 45 -27.06 -4.38 5.95
CA VAL A 45 -28.16 -3.95 6.84
C VAL A 45 -29.17 -5.08 7.02
N ASN A 46 -29.57 -5.76 5.95
CA ASN A 46 -30.56 -6.84 5.99
C ASN A 46 -30.09 -8.02 6.85
N ASN A 47 -28.78 -8.30 6.85
CA ASN A 47 -28.21 -9.40 7.63
C ASN A 47 -27.73 -8.97 9.02
N ALA A 48 -27.57 -7.67 9.30
CA ALA A 48 -26.96 -7.18 10.53
C ALA A 48 -27.67 -7.70 11.79
N ARG A 49 -29.01 -7.70 11.79
CA ARG A 49 -29.78 -8.19 12.95
C ARG A 49 -29.63 -9.70 13.13
N LEU A 50 -29.64 -10.47 12.04
CA LEU A 50 -29.42 -11.91 12.08
C LEU A 50 -28.04 -12.25 12.66
N TYR A 51 -27.00 -11.59 12.18
CA TYR A 51 -25.63 -11.80 12.64
C TYR A 51 -25.42 -11.34 14.08
N PHE A 52 -26.08 -10.27 14.51
CA PHE A 52 -26.07 -9.86 15.92
C PHE A 52 -26.69 -10.93 16.84
N GLU A 53 -27.84 -11.51 16.47
CA GLU A 53 -28.44 -12.58 17.27
C GLU A 53 -27.62 -13.88 17.25
N GLN A 54 -26.89 -14.15 16.17
CA GLN A 54 -25.92 -15.26 16.13
C GLN A 54 -24.71 -14.97 17.03
N PHE A 55 -24.16 -13.76 16.98
CA PHE A 55 -23.09 -13.29 17.86
C PHE A 55 -23.46 -13.47 19.35
N LYS A 56 -24.67 -13.04 19.75
CA LYS A 56 -25.16 -13.21 21.12
C LYS A 56 -25.14 -14.67 21.58
N ARG A 57 -25.68 -15.56 20.74
CA ARG A 57 -25.74 -17.00 21.04
C ARG A 57 -24.35 -17.59 21.17
N GLU A 58 -23.45 -17.28 20.24
CA GLU A 58 -22.08 -17.78 20.25
C GLU A 58 -21.30 -17.27 21.46
N LEU A 59 -21.46 -15.99 21.81
CA LEU A 59 -20.84 -15.41 23.00
C LEU A 59 -21.26 -16.16 24.27
N VAL A 60 -22.56 -16.44 24.43
CA VAL A 60 -23.06 -17.24 25.58
C VAL A 60 -22.45 -18.64 25.59
N ILE A 61 -22.35 -19.30 24.44
CA ILE A 61 -21.74 -20.63 24.32
C ILE A 61 -20.26 -20.57 24.72
N GLN A 62 -19.49 -19.60 24.22
CA GLN A 62 -18.08 -19.44 24.57
C GLN A 62 -17.91 -19.17 26.06
N LEU A 63 -18.74 -18.30 26.65
CA LEU A 63 -18.74 -18.01 28.08
C LEU A 63 -19.06 -19.26 28.94
N SER A 64 -20.03 -20.08 28.53
CA SER A 64 -20.39 -21.30 29.27
C SER A 64 -19.29 -22.36 29.31
N LYS A 65 -18.36 -22.32 28.33
CA LYS A 65 -17.25 -23.25 28.20
C LYS A 65 -15.95 -22.72 28.83
N ALA A 66 -15.90 -21.42 29.13
CA ALA A 66 -14.68 -20.76 29.55
C ALA A 66 -14.41 -20.96 31.05
N ILE A 67 -13.23 -21.49 31.39
CA ILE A 67 -12.75 -21.51 32.78
C ILE A 67 -12.44 -20.09 33.26
N ASN A 68 -11.90 -19.25 32.37
CA ASN A 68 -11.65 -17.84 32.61
C ASN A 68 -12.20 -17.01 31.43
N PRO A 69 -13.22 -16.17 31.63
CA PRO A 69 -13.82 -15.39 30.56
C PRO A 69 -13.01 -14.13 30.20
N ALA A 70 -12.02 -13.72 31.01
CA ALA A 70 -11.29 -12.47 30.78
C ALA A 70 -10.58 -12.40 29.40
N PRO A 71 -9.92 -13.46 28.90
CA PRO A 71 -9.33 -13.44 27.56
C PRO A 71 -10.35 -13.19 26.44
N ILE A 72 -11.57 -13.72 26.58
CA ILE A 72 -12.67 -13.49 25.62
C ILE A 72 -13.05 -12.00 25.62
N GLY A 73 -13.17 -11.39 26.80
CA GLY A 73 -13.46 -9.97 26.91
C GLY A 73 -12.39 -9.08 26.26
N ILE A 74 -11.11 -9.39 26.49
CA ILE A 74 -10.00 -8.66 25.85
C ILE A 74 -10.05 -8.80 24.33
N ASP A 75 -10.25 -10.01 23.82
CA ASP A 75 -10.36 -10.30 22.40
C ASP A 75 -11.52 -9.52 21.74
N LEU A 76 -12.73 -9.62 22.30
CA LEU A 76 -13.91 -8.90 21.79
C LEU A 76 -13.72 -7.39 21.78
N ARG A 77 -13.19 -6.80 22.86
CA ARG A 77 -12.91 -5.36 22.89
C ARG A 77 -11.89 -4.97 21.82
N SER A 78 -10.82 -5.75 21.66
CA SER A 78 -9.80 -5.48 20.64
C SER A 78 -10.35 -5.51 19.21
N ARG A 79 -11.30 -6.40 18.92
CA ARG A 79 -11.93 -6.56 17.60
C ARG A 79 -12.98 -5.49 17.31
N PHE A 80 -13.83 -5.18 18.29
CA PHE A 80 -15.03 -4.37 18.08
C PHE A 80 -14.85 -2.90 18.48
N TYR A 81 -14.14 -2.56 19.55
CA TYR A 81 -14.21 -1.18 20.07
C TYR A 81 -13.62 -0.16 19.10
N LEU A 82 -12.47 -0.48 18.47
CA LEU A 82 -11.86 0.41 17.49
C LEU A 82 -12.78 0.72 16.30
N MET A 83 -13.52 -0.28 15.80
CA MET A 83 -14.46 -0.09 14.69
C MET A 83 -15.73 0.65 15.14
N ILE A 84 -16.24 0.36 16.34
CA ILE A 84 -17.40 1.03 16.93
C ILE A 84 -17.10 2.52 17.11
N ASP A 85 -15.96 2.86 17.68
CA ASP A 85 -15.54 4.25 17.90
C ASP A 85 -15.32 4.97 16.56
N ARG A 86 -14.67 4.30 15.60
CA ARG A 86 -14.50 4.86 14.24
C ARG A 86 -15.83 5.19 13.60
N TYR A 87 -16.82 4.29 13.69
CA TYR A 87 -18.12 4.51 13.09
C TYR A 87 -18.92 5.59 13.81
N THR A 88 -18.94 5.58 15.14
CA THR A 88 -19.65 6.57 15.96
C THR A 88 -19.11 8.00 15.71
N ASN A 89 -17.78 8.12 15.62
CA ASN A 89 -17.11 9.38 15.26
C ASN A 89 -17.40 9.82 13.82
N TRP A 90 -17.48 8.88 12.88
CA TRP A 90 -17.85 9.21 11.50
C TRP A 90 -19.32 9.62 11.40
N TYR A 91 -20.23 8.89 12.05
CA TYR A 91 -21.67 9.16 12.05
C TYR A 91 -21.97 10.56 12.59
N SER A 92 -21.42 10.90 13.77
CA SER A 92 -21.61 12.22 14.39
C SER A 92 -21.14 13.37 13.49
N LYS A 93 -20.00 13.24 12.83
CA LYS A 93 -19.47 14.23 11.88
C LYS A 93 -20.32 14.40 10.63
N ASN A 94 -21.16 13.43 10.29
CA ASN A 94 -21.95 13.41 9.05
C ASN A 94 -23.46 13.41 9.29
N ILE A 95 -23.91 13.71 10.51
CA ILE A 95 -25.31 13.59 10.92
C ILE A 95 -26.27 14.40 10.03
N GLU A 96 -25.87 15.59 9.58
CA GLU A 96 -26.68 16.43 8.68
C GLU A 96 -26.90 15.76 7.31
N ASN A 97 -25.83 15.22 6.72
CA ASN A 97 -25.91 14.50 5.44
C ASN A 97 -26.74 13.21 5.58
N ILE A 98 -26.56 12.51 6.70
CA ILE A 98 -27.29 11.29 7.03
C ILE A 98 -28.80 11.58 7.16
N ASN A 99 -29.18 12.63 7.89
CA ASN A 99 -30.58 13.04 8.06
C ASN A 99 -31.24 13.44 6.73
N SER A 100 -30.46 13.93 5.76
CA SER A 100 -30.97 14.28 4.42
C SER A 100 -31.44 13.07 3.59
N LEU A 101 -31.14 11.84 4.03
CA LEU A 101 -31.56 10.59 3.35
C LEU A 101 -33.00 10.18 3.71
N GLY A 102 -33.61 10.82 4.71
CA GLY A 102 -35.00 10.60 5.10
C GLY A 102 -35.25 9.30 5.88
N ARG A 103 -36.48 8.77 5.80
CA ARG A 103 -36.99 7.70 6.69
C ARG A 103 -36.26 6.34 6.57
N ASN A 104 -35.51 6.10 5.50
CA ASN A 104 -34.83 4.83 5.26
C ASN A 104 -33.33 4.93 5.51
N ASN A 105 -32.97 5.48 6.67
CA ASN A 105 -31.59 5.77 7.02
C ASN A 105 -30.83 4.51 7.46
N VAL A 106 -30.16 3.86 6.51
CA VAL A 106 -29.28 2.69 6.75
C VAL A 106 -28.21 2.94 7.80
N PHE A 107 -27.72 4.17 7.93
CA PHE A 107 -26.64 4.50 8.85
C PHE A 107 -27.12 4.49 10.29
N GLU A 108 -28.34 4.94 10.54
CA GLU A 108 -28.96 4.91 11.87
C GLU A 108 -29.30 3.49 12.30
N LEU A 109 -29.85 2.68 11.39
CA LEU A 109 -30.08 1.26 11.65
C LEU A 109 -28.80 0.54 12.06
N MET A 110 -27.70 0.79 11.34
CA MET A 110 -26.41 0.19 11.68
C MET A 110 -25.78 0.78 12.94
N LEU A 111 -26.01 2.07 13.24
CA LEU A 111 -25.58 2.67 14.51
C LEU A 111 -26.23 1.94 15.69
N ASN A 112 -27.52 1.62 15.58
CA ASN A 112 -28.23 0.86 16.62
C ASN A 112 -27.64 -0.54 16.79
N ILE A 113 -27.37 -1.28 15.70
CA ILE A 113 -26.75 -2.62 15.80
C ILE A 113 -25.34 -2.55 16.39
N ILE A 114 -24.55 -1.54 16.02
CA ILE A 114 -23.22 -1.29 16.57
C ILE A 114 -23.29 -0.97 18.07
N GLY A 115 -24.25 -0.15 18.48
CA GLY A 115 -24.54 0.14 19.89
C GLY A 115 -24.96 -1.10 20.66
N ASP A 116 -25.90 -1.90 20.12
CA ASP A 116 -26.36 -3.17 20.69
C ASP A 116 -25.18 -4.16 20.87
N THR A 117 -24.25 -4.19 19.90
CA THR A 117 -23.03 -5.02 19.97
C THR A 117 -22.13 -4.58 21.12
N LYS A 118 -21.92 -3.27 21.29
CA LYS A 118 -21.15 -2.72 22.42
C LYS A 118 -21.80 -3.08 23.75
N ALA A 119 -23.10 -2.85 23.87
CA ALA A 119 -23.88 -3.11 25.08
C ALA A 119 -23.86 -4.59 25.46
N GLU A 120 -23.95 -5.51 24.49
CA GLU A 120 -23.87 -6.94 24.76
C GLU A 120 -22.47 -7.35 25.25
N ILE A 121 -21.38 -6.78 24.70
CA ILE A 121 -20.03 -7.02 25.22
C ILE A 121 -19.91 -6.49 26.66
N GLU A 122 -20.39 -5.28 26.93
CA GLU A 122 -20.31 -4.63 28.24
C GLU A 122 -21.13 -5.33 29.32
N LYS A 123 -22.26 -5.95 28.94
CA LYS A 123 -23.09 -6.78 29.82
C LYS A 123 -22.30 -7.90 30.49
N TYR A 124 -21.35 -8.52 29.78
CA TYR A 124 -20.50 -9.59 30.31
C TYR A 124 -19.13 -9.10 30.79
N PHE A 125 -18.64 -8.01 30.20
CA PHE A 125 -17.33 -7.44 30.48
C PHE A 125 -17.47 -5.93 30.70
N PRO A 126 -17.93 -5.47 31.88
CA PRO A 126 -18.06 -4.03 32.16
C PRO A 126 -16.66 -3.38 32.28
N GLU A 127 -16.51 -2.14 31.83
CA GLU A 127 -15.20 -1.44 31.78
C GLU A 127 -14.47 -1.46 33.12
N ASN A 128 -15.19 -1.34 34.23
CA ASN A 128 -14.65 -1.23 35.58
C ASN A 128 -14.10 -2.55 36.15
N THR A 129 -14.44 -3.71 35.57
CA THR A 129 -13.99 -5.01 36.10
C THR A 129 -12.60 -5.42 35.64
N LEU A 130 -12.09 -4.83 34.55
CA LEU A 130 -10.78 -5.17 34.01
C LEU A 130 -9.66 -4.27 34.52
N SER A 131 -9.95 -3.08 35.06
CA SER A 131 -8.93 -2.16 35.59
C SER A 131 -8.44 -2.50 36.99
N GLU A 132 -9.19 -3.24 37.80
CA GLU A 132 -8.85 -3.49 39.21
C GLU A 132 -8.15 -4.83 39.49
N LYS A 133 -8.09 -5.74 38.51
CA LYS A 133 -7.38 -7.04 38.62
C LYS A 133 -6.30 -7.24 37.56
N ILE A 134 -5.76 -6.16 37.00
CA ILE A 134 -4.51 -6.27 36.26
C ILE A 134 -3.42 -6.48 37.31
N PHE A 135 -3.01 -7.74 37.51
CA PHE A 135 -1.68 -8.04 38.06
C PHE A 135 -0.69 -7.05 37.45
N PRO A 136 0.27 -6.45 38.18
CA PRO A 136 1.26 -5.55 37.62
C PRO A 136 2.12 -6.29 36.58
N ILE A 137 1.55 -6.47 35.41
CA ILE A 137 2.19 -6.89 34.19
C ILE A 137 3.04 -5.69 33.84
N ASN A 138 4.35 -5.90 33.81
CA ASN A 138 5.30 -4.88 33.41
C ASN A 138 5.06 -4.57 31.92
N ILE A 139 4.13 -3.66 31.64
CA ILE A 139 3.74 -3.22 30.28
C ILE A 139 4.96 -2.75 29.49
N LYS A 140 5.97 -2.22 30.19
CA LYS A 140 7.25 -1.83 29.57
C LYS A 140 8.01 -3.06 29.07
N GLN A 141 8.16 -4.10 29.89
CA GLN A 141 8.80 -5.36 29.47
C GLN A 141 8.05 -6.02 28.32
N GLN A 142 6.73 -6.11 28.37
CA GLN A 142 5.96 -6.68 27.26
C GLN A 142 6.10 -5.89 25.95
N LYS A 143 6.17 -4.56 26.04
CA LYS A 143 6.44 -3.71 24.86
C LYS A 143 7.85 -3.95 24.31
N GLU A 144 8.84 -4.09 25.18
CA GLU A 144 10.24 -4.38 24.79
C GLU A 144 10.36 -5.77 24.17
N ASP A 145 9.74 -6.79 24.76
CA ASP A 145 9.71 -8.16 24.23
C ASP A 145 9.02 -8.19 22.86
N LEU A 146 7.89 -7.49 22.71
CA LEU A 146 7.20 -7.38 21.42
C LEU A 146 8.04 -6.65 20.38
N GLN A 147 8.68 -5.53 20.74
CA GLN A 147 9.59 -4.81 19.83
C GLN A 147 10.77 -5.67 19.39
N GLN A 148 11.33 -6.46 20.29
CA GLN A 148 12.42 -7.38 19.99
C GLN A 148 11.96 -8.49 19.02
N ILE A 149 10.81 -9.10 19.29
CA ILE A 149 10.19 -10.09 18.40
C ILE A 149 9.97 -9.49 17.00
N PHE A 150 9.44 -8.27 16.91
CA PHE A 150 9.24 -7.60 15.62
C PHE A 150 10.55 -7.35 14.87
N SER A 151 11.56 -6.82 15.56
CA SER A 151 12.89 -6.60 14.98
C SER A 151 13.49 -7.90 14.43
N ASP A 152 13.38 -9.00 15.16
CA ASP A 152 13.98 -10.28 14.75
C ASP A 152 13.23 -10.92 13.59
N GLU A 153 11.91 -10.76 13.55
CA GLU A 153 11.09 -11.19 12.41
C GLU A 153 11.34 -10.35 11.14
N GLU A 154 11.52 -9.03 11.26
CA GLU A 154 11.89 -8.17 10.12
C GLU A 154 13.25 -8.58 9.53
N LYS A 155 14.23 -8.89 10.39
CA LYS A 155 15.53 -9.41 9.96
C LYS A 155 15.40 -10.76 9.24
N ARG A 156 14.58 -11.67 9.78
CA ARG A 156 14.29 -12.97 9.15
C ARG A 156 13.65 -12.77 7.78
N TYR A 157 12.69 -11.86 7.66
CA TYR A 157 12.03 -11.55 6.41
C TYR A 157 12.98 -10.96 5.36
N ALA A 158 13.81 -9.99 5.76
CA ALA A 158 14.81 -9.39 4.86
C ALA A 158 15.80 -10.45 4.34
N LYS A 159 16.14 -11.44 5.16
CA LYS A 159 16.97 -12.59 4.78
C LYS A 159 16.26 -13.50 3.79
N ASP A 160 15.00 -13.86 4.03
CA ASP A 160 14.21 -14.72 3.14
C ASP A 160 13.96 -14.05 1.78
N LYS A 161 13.64 -12.75 1.77
CA LYS A 161 13.52 -11.97 0.52
C LYS A 161 14.81 -12.00 -0.29
N LYS A 162 15.97 -11.78 0.35
CA LYS A 162 17.29 -11.86 -0.33
C LYS A 162 17.54 -13.27 -0.89
N ARG A 163 17.20 -14.32 -0.14
CA ARG A 163 17.32 -15.72 -0.59
C ARG A 163 16.48 -15.99 -1.84
N ILE A 164 15.20 -15.60 -1.80
CA ILE A 164 14.26 -15.80 -2.91
C ILE A 164 14.76 -15.08 -4.18
N VAL A 165 15.16 -13.81 -4.06
CA VAL A 165 15.69 -13.03 -5.18
C VAL A 165 16.97 -13.65 -5.75
N ALA A 166 17.89 -14.09 -4.89
CA ALA A 166 19.12 -14.74 -5.34
C ALA A 166 18.81 -16.02 -6.13
N LYS A 167 17.87 -16.85 -5.64
CA LYS A 167 17.49 -18.09 -6.32
C LYS A 167 16.77 -17.81 -7.64
N LEU A 168 15.87 -16.83 -7.68
CA LEU A 168 15.19 -16.40 -8.91
C LEU A 168 16.17 -16.02 -10.03
N ASN A 169 17.27 -15.34 -9.69
CA ASN A 169 18.27 -14.93 -10.67
C ASN A 169 19.07 -16.12 -11.26
N THR A 170 19.07 -17.27 -10.59
CA THR A 170 19.73 -18.50 -11.10
C THR A 170 18.85 -19.32 -12.03
N ILE A 171 17.54 -19.06 -12.06
CA ILE A 171 16.60 -19.77 -12.92
C ILE A 171 16.56 -19.02 -14.26
N LEU A 172 16.81 -19.71 -15.37
CA LEU A 172 16.79 -19.09 -16.70
C LEU A 172 15.36 -18.96 -17.21
N GLU A 173 14.62 -20.07 -17.20
CA GLU A 173 13.30 -20.14 -17.81
C GLU A 173 12.20 -19.45 -16.97
N PRO A 174 11.36 -18.60 -17.59
CA PRO A 174 10.27 -17.87 -16.91
C PRO A 174 9.27 -18.75 -16.16
N GLU A 175 8.82 -19.85 -16.74
CA GLU A 175 7.86 -20.78 -16.15
C GLU A 175 8.40 -21.43 -14.88
N ASN A 176 9.70 -21.72 -14.86
CA ASN A 176 10.39 -22.27 -13.69
C ASN A 176 10.50 -21.23 -12.56
N LYS A 177 10.63 -19.94 -12.88
CA LYS A 177 10.58 -18.86 -11.89
C LYS A 177 9.20 -18.75 -11.25
N ILE A 178 8.13 -18.84 -12.05
CA ILE A 178 6.75 -18.80 -11.53
C ILE A 178 6.48 -20.02 -10.65
N ALA A 179 6.87 -21.21 -11.08
CA ALA A 179 6.73 -22.44 -10.30
C ALA A 179 7.48 -22.34 -8.95
N PHE A 180 8.71 -21.83 -8.96
CA PHE A 180 9.48 -21.58 -7.75
C PHE A 180 8.76 -20.60 -6.80
N LEU A 181 8.27 -19.47 -7.31
CA LEU A 181 7.54 -18.48 -6.51
C LEU A 181 6.27 -19.05 -5.87
N LYS A 182 5.49 -19.82 -6.63
CA LYS A 182 4.29 -20.51 -6.11
C LYS A 182 4.64 -21.52 -5.02
N ASN A 183 5.76 -22.23 -5.16
CA ASN A 183 6.22 -23.15 -4.13
C ASN A 183 6.71 -22.42 -2.86
N GLU A 184 7.46 -21.32 -2.99
CA GLU A 184 7.85 -20.51 -1.82
C GLU A 184 6.63 -19.96 -1.07
N LEU A 185 5.61 -19.51 -1.81
CA LEU A 185 4.33 -19.09 -1.24
C LEU A 185 3.69 -20.25 -0.45
N ARG A 186 3.63 -21.45 -1.03
CA ARG A 186 3.09 -22.64 -0.39
C ARG A 186 3.86 -23.02 0.88
N VAL A 187 5.19 -23.08 0.82
CA VAL A 187 6.05 -23.41 1.98
C VAL A 187 5.87 -22.38 3.09
N PHE A 188 5.75 -21.10 2.73
CA PHE A 188 5.42 -20.06 3.70
C PHE A 188 4.08 -20.35 4.38
N TYR A 189 3.02 -20.61 3.61
CA TYR A 189 1.69 -20.93 4.15
C TYR A 189 1.64 -22.20 5.01
N GLU A 190 2.32 -23.26 4.59
CA GLU A 190 2.43 -24.51 5.34
C GLU A 190 3.17 -24.29 6.67
N GLY A 191 4.19 -23.43 6.69
CA GLY A 191 4.88 -23.01 7.91
C GLY A 191 4.04 -22.18 8.88
N LEU A 192 2.91 -21.61 8.44
CA LEU A 192 1.98 -20.87 9.31
C LEU A 192 0.94 -21.78 9.98
N GLN A 193 0.67 -22.95 9.42
CA GLN A 193 -0.37 -23.89 9.89
C GLN A 193 -0.16 -24.45 11.32
N PRO A 194 1.07 -24.60 11.88
CA PRO A 194 1.23 -25.14 13.24
C PRO A 194 0.90 -24.14 14.34
N VAL A 195 0.85 -22.83 14.04
CA VAL A 195 0.65 -21.80 15.07
C VAL A 195 -0.84 -21.55 15.32
N THR A 196 -1.68 -21.77 14.30
CA THR A 196 -3.12 -21.48 14.34
C THR A 196 -3.96 -22.48 15.14
N THR A 197 -3.49 -23.71 15.36
CA THR A 197 -4.26 -24.76 16.03
C THR A 197 -4.09 -24.80 17.55
N ALA A 198 -3.01 -24.22 18.10
CA ALA A 198 -2.73 -24.26 19.55
C ALA A 198 -2.93 -22.93 20.29
N SER A 199 -3.15 -21.81 19.59
CA SER A 199 -3.24 -20.47 20.22
C SER A 199 -4.12 -19.47 19.46
N SER A 200 -5.34 -19.90 19.09
CA SER A 200 -6.31 -19.09 18.34
C SER A 200 -6.69 -17.75 19.00
N GLY A 201 -6.55 -17.63 20.32
CA GLY A 201 -6.89 -16.39 21.06
C GLY A 201 -5.81 -15.30 21.08
N VAL A 202 -4.53 -15.64 20.86
CA VAL A 202 -3.42 -14.67 20.98
C VAL A 202 -2.98 -14.16 19.60
N ILE A 203 -3.09 -14.99 18.56
CA ILE A 203 -2.62 -14.64 17.20
C ILE A 203 -3.54 -13.63 16.51
N GLN A 204 -4.84 -13.59 16.85
CA GLN A 204 -5.79 -12.63 16.26
C GLN A 204 -5.56 -11.18 16.72
N GLN A 205 -4.77 -10.96 17.78
CA GLN A 205 -4.47 -9.62 18.30
C GLN A 205 -3.28 -8.92 17.62
N PHE A 206 -2.67 -9.53 16.60
CA PHE A 206 -1.50 -8.97 15.92
C PHE A 206 -1.79 -8.61 14.45
N PRO A 207 -2.22 -7.36 14.17
CA PRO A 207 -2.36 -6.81 12.81
C PRO A 207 -1.11 -7.03 11.95
N THR A 208 0.06 -7.17 12.57
CA THR A 208 1.35 -7.41 11.93
C THR A 208 1.44 -8.75 11.21
N PHE A 209 0.76 -9.82 11.67
CA PHE A 209 0.80 -11.12 11.00
C PHE A 209 0.00 -11.12 9.68
N GLN A 210 -1.18 -10.48 9.70
CA GLN A 210 -1.99 -10.26 8.50
C GLN A 210 -1.29 -9.33 7.51
N ASN A 211 -0.63 -8.27 8.00
CA ASN A 211 0.17 -7.37 7.16
C ASN A 211 1.36 -8.06 6.50
N LYS A 212 1.98 -9.06 7.16
CA LYS A 212 3.08 -9.86 6.59
C LYS A 212 2.62 -10.80 5.49
N LYS A 213 1.50 -11.51 5.70
CA LYS A 213 0.85 -12.31 4.66
C LYS A 213 0.59 -11.44 3.42
N LEU A 214 -0.05 -10.29 3.63
CA LEU A 214 -0.34 -9.32 2.58
C LEU A 214 0.92 -8.82 1.84
N PHE A 215 2.03 -8.63 2.56
CA PHE A 215 3.27 -8.14 1.97
C PHE A 215 3.97 -9.21 1.11
N LEU A 216 4.06 -10.46 1.58
CA LEU A 216 4.68 -11.54 0.82
C LEU A 216 3.83 -11.91 -0.40
N ASP A 217 2.50 -11.97 -0.24
CA ASP A 217 1.55 -12.13 -1.34
C ASP A 217 1.79 -11.06 -2.41
N ARG A 218 1.78 -9.78 -2.00
CA ARG A 218 2.01 -8.65 -2.91
C ARG A 218 3.38 -8.72 -3.59
N PHE A 219 4.44 -9.10 -2.87
CA PHE A 219 5.78 -9.24 -3.45
C PHE A 219 5.79 -10.34 -4.52
N ILE A 220 5.25 -11.51 -4.20
CA ILE A 220 5.23 -12.66 -5.11
C ILE A 220 4.36 -12.38 -6.34
N GLU A 221 3.17 -11.80 -6.15
CA GLU A 221 2.30 -11.35 -7.24
C GLU A 221 3.01 -10.34 -8.15
N THR A 222 3.74 -9.38 -7.56
CA THR A 222 4.49 -8.38 -8.32
C THR A 222 5.60 -9.02 -9.16
N GLU A 223 6.32 -10.00 -8.62
CA GLU A 223 7.38 -10.71 -9.36
C GLU A 223 6.79 -11.61 -10.46
N ILE A 224 5.67 -12.30 -10.20
CA ILE A 224 4.95 -13.07 -11.23
C ILE A 224 4.52 -12.15 -12.36
N GLN A 225 3.89 -11.00 -12.05
CA GLN A 225 3.49 -10.03 -13.07
C GLN A 225 4.67 -9.50 -13.86
N LYS A 226 5.83 -9.25 -13.25
CA LYS A 226 7.04 -8.84 -13.98
C LYS A 226 7.50 -9.91 -14.97
N ILE A 227 7.45 -11.18 -14.56
CA ILE A 227 7.82 -12.31 -15.40
C ILE A 227 6.83 -12.46 -16.57
N GLU A 228 5.52 -12.50 -16.28
CA GLU A 228 4.47 -12.63 -17.30
C GLU A 228 4.46 -11.48 -18.30
N ASN A 229 4.65 -10.24 -17.82
CA ASN A 229 4.79 -9.08 -18.70
C ASN A 229 6.10 -9.09 -19.50
N GLY A 230 7.16 -9.69 -18.95
CA GLY A 230 8.45 -9.87 -19.63
C GLY A 230 8.41 -10.92 -20.74
N VAL A 231 7.66 -12.01 -20.54
CA VAL A 231 7.45 -13.08 -21.53
C VAL A 231 6.65 -12.59 -22.73
N ASN A 232 5.69 -11.69 -22.52
CA ASN A 232 4.85 -11.12 -23.59
C ASN A 232 5.41 -9.85 -24.22
N SER A 233 6.51 -9.29 -23.70
CA SER A 233 7.20 -8.19 -24.34
C SER A 233 8.33 -8.73 -25.22
N SER A 234 8.23 -8.53 -26.54
CA SER A 234 9.39 -8.62 -27.42
C SER A 234 10.59 -7.91 -26.77
N PRO A 235 11.82 -8.44 -26.85
CA PRO A 235 12.96 -7.95 -26.09
C PRO A 235 13.05 -6.44 -26.25
N VAL A 236 12.75 -5.71 -25.17
CA VAL A 236 12.78 -4.25 -25.16
C VAL A 236 14.22 -3.88 -25.42
N GLN A 237 14.52 -3.46 -26.66
CA GLN A 237 15.84 -3.01 -27.03
C GLN A 237 16.25 -1.94 -26.03
N LYS A 238 17.35 -2.22 -25.30
CA LYS A 238 17.88 -1.29 -24.33
C LYS A 238 18.11 0.04 -25.05
N PRO A 239 17.60 1.18 -24.54
CA PRO A 239 17.82 2.46 -25.19
C PRO A 239 19.31 2.70 -25.34
N GLU A 240 19.75 3.00 -26.54
CA GLU A 240 21.16 3.30 -26.85
C GLU A 240 21.64 4.54 -26.08
N HIS A 241 20.73 5.49 -25.85
CA HIS A 241 20.98 6.74 -25.14
C HIS A 241 20.01 6.90 -23.98
N SER A 242 20.49 7.48 -22.88
CA SER A 242 19.67 7.89 -21.73
C SER A 242 18.76 9.08 -22.08
N LEU A 243 17.64 9.22 -21.34
CA LEU A 243 16.72 10.37 -21.51
C LEU A 243 17.40 11.74 -21.36
N ARG A 244 18.48 11.84 -20.57
CA ARG A 244 19.23 13.10 -20.42
C ARG A 244 20.02 13.45 -21.67
N GLU A 245 20.65 12.45 -22.30
CA GLU A 245 21.37 12.64 -23.57
C GLU A 245 20.39 13.03 -24.67
N VAL A 246 19.24 12.34 -24.76
CA VAL A 246 18.18 12.67 -25.72
C VAL A 246 17.66 14.10 -25.52
N ALA A 247 17.37 14.52 -24.28
CA ALA A 247 16.89 15.87 -24.00
C ALA A 247 17.88 16.96 -24.44
N LEU A 248 19.18 16.78 -24.17
CA LEU A 248 20.22 17.71 -24.59
C LEU A 248 20.44 17.70 -26.10
N PHE A 249 20.43 16.53 -26.73
CA PHE A 249 20.52 16.38 -28.18
C PHE A 249 19.41 17.18 -28.89
N LEU A 250 18.15 17.00 -28.47
CA LEU A 250 17.01 17.73 -29.00
C LEU A 250 17.15 19.24 -28.80
N PHE A 251 17.63 19.67 -27.63
CA PHE A 251 17.87 21.09 -27.34
C PHE A 251 18.91 21.70 -28.30
N TYR A 252 20.07 21.06 -28.48
CA TYR A 252 21.13 21.60 -29.33
C TYR A 252 20.76 21.62 -30.81
N ASN A 253 19.94 20.66 -31.28
CA ASN A 253 19.41 20.66 -32.65
C ASN A 253 18.26 21.64 -32.86
N GLY A 254 17.81 22.35 -31.82
CA GLY A 254 16.69 23.28 -31.92
C GLY A 254 15.32 22.61 -32.08
N GLU A 255 15.22 21.31 -31.77
CA GLU A 255 13.96 20.59 -31.78
C GLU A 255 13.09 21.01 -30.58
N LYS A 256 11.84 21.40 -30.85
CA LYS A 256 10.90 21.81 -29.81
C LYS A 256 10.29 20.58 -29.14
N VAL A 257 10.42 20.49 -27.81
CA VAL A 257 9.73 19.47 -27.00
C VAL A 257 8.65 20.14 -26.16
N ASP A 258 7.40 19.72 -26.35
CA ASP A 258 6.26 20.12 -25.56
C ASP A 258 5.50 18.91 -24.99
N LYS A 259 4.49 19.16 -24.15
CA LYS A 259 3.72 18.08 -23.52
C LYS A 259 2.97 17.20 -24.52
N LYS A 260 2.66 17.70 -25.72
CA LYS A 260 1.89 16.98 -26.74
C LYS A 260 2.78 16.03 -27.55
N ASN A 261 4.03 16.42 -27.81
CA ASN A 261 4.95 15.63 -28.63
C ASN A 261 5.95 14.78 -27.83
N ALA A 262 6.11 15.02 -26.52
CA ALA A 262 7.17 14.38 -25.75
C ALA A 262 7.07 12.85 -25.69
N ASP A 263 5.86 12.26 -25.69
CA ASP A 263 5.71 10.80 -25.70
C ASP A 263 6.13 10.18 -27.04
N GLN A 264 5.84 10.86 -28.15
CA GLN A 264 6.28 10.42 -29.48
C GLN A 264 7.79 10.50 -29.62
N LEU A 265 8.40 11.60 -29.14
CA LEU A 265 9.85 11.76 -29.13
C LEU A 265 10.53 10.75 -28.21
N ALA A 266 10.01 10.50 -27.00
CA ALA A 266 10.56 9.47 -26.11
C ALA A 266 10.54 8.09 -26.77
N LYS A 267 9.42 7.72 -27.42
CA LYS A 267 9.31 6.44 -28.15
C LYS A 267 10.31 6.32 -29.30
N LYS A 268 10.59 7.39 -30.04
CA LYS A 268 11.61 7.41 -31.12
C LYS A 268 13.00 6.97 -30.63
N TYR A 269 13.31 7.22 -29.36
CA TYR A 269 14.58 6.82 -28.73
C TYR A 269 14.42 5.62 -27.79
N ASN A 270 13.39 4.79 -27.97
CA ASN A 270 13.11 3.60 -27.16
C ASN A 270 12.88 3.89 -25.66
N HIS A 271 12.34 5.05 -25.31
CA HIS A 271 11.96 5.42 -23.94
C HIS A 271 10.44 5.39 -23.71
N LYS A 272 10.03 5.09 -22.47
CA LYS A 272 8.62 4.96 -22.08
C LYS A 272 7.98 6.25 -21.52
N SER A 273 8.77 7.24 -21.12
CA SER A 273 8.25 8.41 -20.39
C SER A 273 8.54 9.73 -21.11
N GLY A 274 7.57 10.21 -21.91
CA GLY A 274 7.63 11.53 -22.52
C GLY A 274 7.55 12.66 -21.50
N GLN A 275 6.74 12.51 -20.44
CA GLN A 275 6.68 13.50 -19.37
C GLN A 275 8.06 13.75 -18.73
N LYS A 276 8.87 12.70 -18.55
CA LYS A 276 10.23 12.84 -18.04
C LYS A 276 11.17 13.52 -19.04
N LEU A 277 11.03 13.21 -20.33
CA LEU A 277 11.76 13.88 -21.40
C LEU A 277 11.47 15.38 -21.42
N TYR A 278 10.19 15.78 -21.36
CA TYR A 278 9.77 17.18 -21.32
C TYR A 278 10.35 17.95 -20.13
N GLN A 279 10.35 17.35 -18.94
CA GLN A 279 10.98 17.93 -17.75
C GLN A 279 12.48 18.16 -17.95
N LEU A 280 13.19 17.16 -18.48
CA LEU A 280 14.64 17.25 -18.71
C LEU A 280 14.96 18.28 -19.80
N PHE A 281 14.17 18.31 -20.88
CA PHE A 281 14.33 19.31 -21.95
C PHE A 281 14.13 20.73 -21.41
N THR A 282 13.08 20.95 -20.62
CA THR A 282 12.82 22.25 -19.97
C THR A 282 13.97 22.63 -19.05
N PHE A 283 14.46 21.69 -18.24
CA PHE A 283 15.61 21.90 -17.36
C PHE A 283 16.85 22.31 -18.16
N TYR A 284 17.22 21.55 -19.20
CA TYR A 284 18.40 21.83 -20.02
C TYR A 284 18.23 22.99 -20.98
N SER A 285 17.03 23.54 -21.17
CA SER A 285 16.83 24.75 -21.95
C SER A 285 17.46 25.98 -21.28
N SER A 286 17.58 25.97 -19.95
CA SER A 286 18.29 27.03 -19.21
C SER A 286 19.80 26.89 -19.34
N ASN A 287 20.47 28.00 -19.67
CA ASN A 287 21.92 28.07 -19.76
C ASN A 287 22.61 27.79 -18.41
N SER A 288 22.02 28.26 -17.31
CA SER A 288 22.56 28.02 -15.96
C SER A 288 22.63 26.51 -15.68
N ASN A 289 21.58 25.77 -15.99
CA ASN A 289 21.54 24.32 -15.75
C ASN A 289 22.56 23.56 -16.59
N ARG A 290 22.96 24.07 -17.77
CA ARG A 290 23.99 23.44 -18.62
C ARG A 290 25.41 23.81 -18.23
N ILE A 291 25.67 25.06 -17.83
CA ILE A 291 27.04 25.60 -17.71
C ILE A 291 27.47 25.85 -16.26
N GLN A 292 26.54 26.05 -15.33
CA GLN A 292 26.87 26.42 -13.95
C GLN A 292 27.75 25.34 -13.28
N PRO A 293 28.76 25.76 -12.50
CA PRO A 293 29.58 24.83 -11.72
C PRO A 293 28.73 24.00 -10.78
N GLU A 294 29.13 22.75 -10.59
CA GLU A 294 28.43 21.83 -9.71
C GLU A 294 29.05 21.83 -8.32
N GLU A 295 28.23 21.61 -7.29
CA GLU A 295 28.64 21.63 -5.88
C GLU A 295 29.74 20.61 -5.55
N THR A 296 29.83 19.51 -6.31
CA THR A 296 30.77 18.42 -6.02
C THR A 296 31.53 17.99 -7.27
N LYS A 297 32.80 17.61 -7.09
CA LYS A 297 33.67 17.08 -8.16
C LYS A 297 33.01 15.91 -8.93
N LYS A 298 32.26 15.05 -8.22
CA LYS A 298 31.52 13.92 -8.82
C LYS A 298 30.35 14.39 -9.70
N LYS A 299 29.56 15.37 -9.26
CA LYS A 299 28.48 15.95 -10.09
C LYS A 299 29.04 16.62 -11.34
N ALA A 300 30.14 17.39 -11.20
CA ALA A 300 30.83 18.00 -12.32
C ALA A 300 31.32 16.97 -13.35
N ALA A 301 32.02 15.92 -12.90
CA ALA A 301 32.49 14.85 -13.77
C ALA A 301 31.36 14.14 -14.53
N ASN A 302 30.24 13.85 -13.86
CA ASN A 302 29.07 13.23 -14.48
C ASN A 302 28.44 14.13 -15.56
N LYS A 303 28.41 15.45 -15.33
CA LYS A 303 27.86 16.43 -16.28
C LYS A 303 28.77 16.62 -17.50
N ILE A 304 30.09 16.64 -17.29
CA ILE A 304 31.10 16.61 -18.38
C ILE A 304 30.93 15.35 -19.22
N ALA A 305 30.83 14.18 -18.59
CA ALA A 305 30.64 12.91 -19.29
C ALA A 305 29.32 12.84 -20.07
N LEU A 306 28.26 13.48 -19.54
CA LEU A 306 26.99 13.63 -20.25
C LEU A 306 27.13 14.49 -21.51
N LEU A 307 27.73 15.68 -21.40
CA LEU A 307 27.93 16.58 -22.54
C LEU A 307 28.84 15.98 -23.61
N ASN A 308 29.91 15.30 -23.22
CA ASN A 308 30.80 14.62 -24.17
C ASN A 308 30.06 13.59 -25.03
N ARG A 309 29.18 12.78 -24.42
CA ARG A 309 28.35 11.81 -25.16
C ARG A 309 27.34 12.48 -26.09
N VAL A 310 26.80 13.63 -25.71
CA VAL A 310 25.91 14.40 -26.59
C VAL A 310 26.70 15.03 -27.75
N ILE A 311 27.91 15.53 -27.51
CA ILE A 311 28.76 16.11 -28.56
C ILE A 311 29.06 15.10 -29.68
N THR A 312 29.24 13.82 -29.35
CA THR A 312 29.45 12.77 -30.36
C THR A 312 28.19 12.48 -31.20
N MET A 313 27.00 12.86 -30.72
CA MET A 313 25.73 12.72 -31.45
C MET A 313 25.45 13.92 -32.36
N LEU A 314 26.08 15.07 -32.12
CA LEU A 314 25.82 16.33 -32.83
C LEU A 314 26.79 16.55 -34.00
N ASN A 315 26.34 17.28 -35.01
CA ASN A 315 27.14 17.70 -36.17
C ASN A 315 27.03 19.21 -36.41
N GLY A 316 28.02 19.82 -37.08
CA GLY A 316 27.97 21.22 -37.50
C GLY A 316 27.90 22.24 -36.36
N ALA A 317 27.07 23.28 -36.54
CA ALA A 317 26.93 24.39 -35.59
C ALA A 317 26.46 23.96 -34.19
N PRO A 318 25.46 23.06 -34.02
CA PRO A 318 25.09 22.50 -32.71
C PRO A 318 26.27 21.89 -31.95
N GLN A 319 27.13 21.15 -32.64
CA GLN A 319 28.30 20.52 -32.03
C GLN A 319 29.33 21.56 -31.57
N ALA A 320 29.58 22.60 -32.37
CA ALA A 320 30.48 23.69 -32.03
C ALA A 320 30.00 24.42 -30.77
N LYS A 321 28.69 24.72 -30.67
CA LYS A 321 28.08 25.32 -29.49
C LYS A 321 28.26 24.46 -28.25
N ALA A 322 27.96 23.17 -28.33
CA ALA A 322 28.12 22.25 -27.19
C ALA A 322 29.58 22.12 -26.72
N LYS A 323 30.56 22.15 -27.65
CA LYS A 323 31.99 22.16 -27.34
C LYS A 323 32.41 23.45 -26.63
N ASP A 324 31.86 24.59 -27.01
CA ASP A 324 32.13 25.88 -26.36
C ASP A 324 31.55 25.95 -24.94
N GLU A 325 30.31 25.48 -24.75
CA GLU A 325 29.69 25.35 -23.43
C GLU A 325 30.50 24.40 -22.53
N LEU A 326 31.02 23.29 -23.07
CA LEU A 326 31.88 22.36 -22.35
C LEU A 326 33.20 23.01 -21.88
N LYS A 327 33.85 23.82 -22.73
CA LYS A 327 35.05 24.57 -22.36
C LYS A 327 34.76 25.54 -21.21
N THR A 328 33.67 26.30 -21.33
CA THR A 328 33.23 27.26 -20.32
C THR A 328 32.95 26.57 -18.98
N MET A 329 32.22 25.45 -19.00
CA MET A 329 31.91 24.68 -17.79
C MET A 329 33.18 24.09 -17.14
N THR A 330 34.15 23.64 -17.95
CA THR A 330 35.41 23.08 -17.45
C THR A 330 36.28 24.15 -16.78
N ALA A 331 36.32 25.37 -17.34
CA ALA A 331 37.02 26.50 -16.72
C ALA A 331 36.40 26.87 -15.36
N LYS A 332 35.08 27.05 -15.31
CA LYS A 332 34.36 27.38 -14.06
C LYS A 332 34.53 26.32 -12.97
N ASN A 333 34.51 25.03 -13.30
CA ASN A 333 34.70 23.98 -12.30
C ASN A 333 36.13 23.90 -11.74
N LYS A 334 37.14 24.42 -12.46
CA LYS A 334 38.51 24.55 -11.93
C LYS A 334 38.61 25.66 -10.90
N GLU A 335 37.95 26.80 -11.14
CA GLU A 335 37.90 27.93 -10.20
C GLU A 335 37.18 27.58 -8.89
N TYR A 336 36.16 26.72 -8.96
CA TYR A 336 35.34 26.30 -7.81
C TYR A 336 35.82 25.03 -7.09
N SER A 337 36.96 24.45 -7.47
CA SER A 337 37.57 23.35 -6.71
C SER A 337 38.58 23.91 -5.71
N PRO A 338 38.23 24.04 -4.41
CA PRO A 338 39.21 24.28 -3.37
C PRO A 338 40.23 23.13 -3.26
#